data_AF-A0A9J6DWZ4-F1
#
_entry.id   AF-A0A9J6DWZ4-F1
#
_cell.length_a   1.000
_cell.length_b   1.000
_cell.length_c   1.000
_cell.angle_alpha   90.00
_cell.angle_beta   90.00
_cell.angle_gamma   90.00
#
_symmetry.space_group_name_H-M   'P 1'
#
loop_
_entity.id
_entity.type
_entity.pdbx_description
1 polymer ?
#
loop_
_entity_poly.entity_id
_entity_poly.type
_entity_poly.pdbx_seq_one_letter_code
_entity_poly.pdbx_strand_id
1 'polypeptide(L)'
;MAGRRGWPRDAGGARFAHVVGAPAVATVALAASGTGVAVLVRRNVTLAQRELECANIPHVFVELIPRRGRGLFVLNVYSKPTLQHRFGELLRRASTAANGAPLLVAGDFNAPYGAWGYMRTRRSRVRFPAAFPMEAEML
;
A
#
# COMPACT_ATOMS: atom_id res chain seq x y z
N MET A 1 -2.81 5.48 -37.27
CA MET A 1 -2.71 6.72 -36.48
C MET A 1 -3.62 6.61 -35.26
N ALA A 2 -3.09 6.32 -34.07
CA ALA A 2 -3.89 6.18 -32.84
C ALA A 2 -3.92 7.51 -32.08
N GLY A 3 -5.11 8.07 -31.89
CA GLY A 3 -5.35 9.36 -31.24
C GLY A 3 -5.04 9.31 -29.74
N ARG A 4 -4.27 10.30 -29.28
CA ARG A 4 -4.05 10.57 -27.85
C ARG A 4 -5.33 11.20 -27.28
N ARG A 5 -6.06 10.47 -26.43
CA ARG A 5 -7.15 11.08 -25.63
C ARG A 5 -6.57 11.54 -24.30
N GLY A 6 -6.67 12.85 -24.07
CA GLY A 6 -6.21 13.52 -22.85
C GLY A 6 -7.00 13.08 -21.62
N TRP A 7 -6.30 13.08 -20.49
CA TRP A 7 -6.88 12.85 -19.17
C TRP A 7 -7.72 14.05 -18.73
N PRO A 8 -8.97 13.87 -18.27
CA PRO A 8 -9.71 14.93 -17.61
C PRO A 8 -9.03 15.24 -16.28
N ARG A 9 -8.78 16.52 -16.04
CA ARG A 9 -8.44 17.04 -14.71
C ARG A 9 -9.74 17.33 -13.97
N ASP A 10 -9.70 17.04 -12.68
CA ASP A 10 -10.58 17.55 -11.62
C ASP A 10 -11.93 16.84 -11.37
N ALA A 11 -11.97 16.11 -10.25
CA ALA A 11 -13.06 16.01 -9.26
C ALA A 11 -12.69 14.92 -8.25
N GLY A 12 -12.85 15.18 -6.95
CA GLY A 12 -12.50 14.29 -5.83
C GLY A 12 -13.36 13.02 -5.75
N GLY A 13 -13.16 12.10 -6.69
CA GLY A 13 -13.74 10.76 -6.70
C GLY A 13 -12.62 9.71 -6.69
N ALA A 14 -12.81 8.65 -5.90
CA ALA A 14 -11.93 7.49 -5.87
C ALA A 14 -11.62 7.02 -7.30
N ARG A 15 -10.33 7.05 -7.67
CA ARG A 15 -9.86 6.70 -9.02
C ARG A 15 -9.68 5.19 -9.14
N PHE A 16 -10.69 4.50 -9.64
CA PHE A 16 -10.58 3.11 -10.03
C PHE A 16 -10.07 3.02 -11.47
N ALA A 17 -8.87 2.48 -11.68
CA ALA A 17 -8.42 2.10 -13.01
C ALA A 17 -8.87 0.67 -13.31
N HIS A 18 -9.99 0.51 -14.02
CA HIS A 18 -10.27 -0.74 -14.72
C HIS A 18 -9.32 -0.84 -15.92
N VAL A 19 -8.19 -1.54 -15.75
CA VAL A 19 -7.32 -1.88 -16.88
C VAL A 19 -7.98 -3.03 -17.64
N VAL A 20 -8.69 -2.69 -18.72
CA VAL A 20 -9.23 -3.66 -19.68
C VAL A 20 -8.09 -4.03 -20.64
N GLY A 21 -7.53 -5.24 -20.49
CA GLY A 21 -6.48 -5.72 -21.41
C GLY A 21 -5.62 -6.90 -20.95
N ALA A 22 -5.79 -7.44 -19.74
CA ALA A 22 -5.17 -8.72 -19.36
C ALA A 22 -6.19 -9.86 -19.55
N PRO A 23 -5.80 -11.03 -20.09
CA PRO A 23 -6.74 -12.13 -20.26
C PRO A 23 -7.26 -12.55 -18.88
N ALA A 24 -8.57 -12.45 -18.64
CA ALA A 24 -9.32 -12.98 -17.49
C ALA A 24 -8.96 -12.58 -16.03
N VAL A 25 -7.88 -11.84 -15.73
CA VAL A 25 -7.24 -11.94 -14.39
C VAL A 25 -6.99 -10.57 -13.72
N ALA A 26 -7.63 -10.37 -12.55
CA ALA A 26 -7.33 -9.41 -11.47
C ALA A 26 -7.73 -7.91 -11.61
N THR A 27 -8.02 -7.31 -10.45
CA THR A 27 -8.27 -5.86 -10.24
C THR A 27 -7.00 -5.21 -9.72
N VAL A 28 -6.59 -4.07 -10.29
CA VAL A 28 -5.36 -3.35 -9.91
C VAL A 28 -5.72 -2.07 -9.19
N ALA A 29 -5.23 -1.89 -7.97
CA ALA A 29 -5.21 -0.59 -7.29
C ALA A 29 -3.83 0.05 -7.48
N LEU A 30 -3.81 1.31 -7.91
CA LEU A 30 -2.59 2.05 -8.21
C LEU A 30 -2.47 3.25 -7.27
N ALA A 31 -1.24 3.58 -6.89
CA ALA A 31 -0.97 4.81 -6.17
C ALA A 31 -1.27 6.02 -7.06
N ALA A 32 -1.77 7.10 -6.46
CA ALA A 32 -1.92 8.36 -7.18
C ALA A 32 -0.54 8.82 -7.70
N SER A 33 -0.42 8.97 -9.02
CA SER A 33 0.73 9.56 -9.73
C SER A 33 2.01 8.69 -9.87
N GLY A 34 2.00 7.67 -10.75
CA GLY A 34 3.22 7.14 -11.39
C GLY A 34 4.33 6.63 -10.45
N THR A 35 4.00 6.37 -9.19
CA THR A 35 4.98 6.16 -8.12
C THR A 35 5.51 4.73 -8.02
N GLY A 36 5.16 3.87 -8.98
CA GLY A 36 5.67 2.49 -9.09
C GLY A 36 5.05 1.49 -8.11
N VAL A 37 3.97 1.87 -7.39
CA VAL A 37 3.30 1.00 -6.42
C VAL A 37 1.93 0.58 -6.93
N ALA A 38 1.68 -0.73 -6.84
CA ALA A 38 0.41 -1.34 -7.22
C ALA A 38 0.02 -2.45 -6.22
N VAL A 39 -1.27 -2.72 -6.12
CA VAL A 39 -1.80 -3.93 -5.48
C VAL A 39 -2.64 -4.66 -6.51
N LEU A 40 -2.30 -5.94 -6.75
CA LEU A 40 -3.04 -6.82 -7.65
C LEU A 40 -3.94 -7.74 -6.84
N VAL A 41 -5.24 -7.66 -7.06
CA VAL A 41 -6.26 -8.40 -6.30
C VAL A 41 -7.00 -9.35 -7.22
N ARG A 42 -7.28 -10.58 -6.78
CA ARG A 42 -8.09 -11.53 -7.56
C ARG A 42 -9.49 -10.95 -7.84
N ARG A 43 -10.03 -11.20 -9.03
CA ARG A 43 -11.32 -10.64 -9.51
C ARG A 43 -12.50 -10.84 -8.56
N ASN A 44 -12.52 -11.95 -7.82
CA ASN A 44 -13.63 -12.32 -6.95
C ASN A 44 -13.52 -11.75 -5.54
N VAL A 45 -12.51 -10.90 -5.29
CA VAL A 45 -12.33 -10.21 -4.01
C VAL A 45 -12.75 -8.75 -4.19
N THR A 46 -13.73 -8.33 -3.40
CA THR A 46 -14.16 -6.93 -3.35
C THR A 46 -13.09 -6.12 -2.64
N LEU A 47 -12.72 -4.98 -3.21
CA LEU A 47 -11.77 -4.05 -2.61
C LEU A 47 -12.31 -2.63 -2.63
N ALA A 48 -11.97 -1.85 -1.60
CA ALA A 48 -12.15 -0.40 -1.58
C ALA A 48 -10.78 0.26 -1.44
N GLN A 49 -10.41 1.11 -2.41
CA GLN A 49 -9.22 1.95 -2.27
C GLN A 49 -9.54 3.10 -1.32
N ARG A 50 -8.65 3.32 -0.35
CA ARG A 50 -8.76 4.37 0.64
C ARG A 50 -7.57 5.30 0.46
N GLU A 51 -7.80 6.60 0.55
CA GLU A 51 -6.72 7.57 0.48
C GLU A 51 -6.22 7.86 1.89
N LEU A 52 -4.90 7.74 2.08
CA LEU A 52 -4.25 8.23 3.29
C LEU A 52 -3.59 9.54 2.88
N GLU A 53 -4.16 10.66 3.30
CA GLU A 53 -3.50 11.95 3.19
C GLU A 53 -2.24 11.88 4.05
N CYS A 54 -1.09 11.60 3.46
CA CYS A 54 0.18 11.61 4.15
C CYS A 54 1.27 12.03 3.17
N ALA A 55 2.44 12.35 3.72
CA ALA A 55 3.59 12.85 2.98
C ALA A 55 3.92 12.03 1.72
N ASN A 56 4.79 12.59 0.86
CA ASN A 56 5.26 12.13 -0.47
C ASN A 56 5.90 10.70 -0.55
N ILE A 57 5.45 9.76 0.25
CA ILE A 57 5.83 8.35 0.25
C ILE A 57 4.89 7.64 -0.72
N PRO A 58 5.39 7.06 -1.82
CA PRO A 58 4.63 6.16 -2.66
C PRO A 58 3.95 5.04 -1.86
N HIS A 59 2.63 4.97 -1.91
CA HIS A 59 1.88 3.91 -1.24
C HIS A 59 0.52 3.66 -1.89
N VAL A 60 -0.01 2.46 -1.65
CA VAL A 60 -1.39 2.08 -1.96
C VAL A 60 -2.02 1.56 -0.67
N PHE A 61 -3.16 2.12 -0.29
CA PHE A 61 -3.94 1.67 0.84
C PHE A 61 -5.30 1.17 0.38
N VAL A 62 -5.60 -0.10 0.66
CA VAL A 62 -6.85 -0.75 0.26
C VAL A 62 -7.45 -1.51 1.42
N GLU A 63 -8.76 -1.66 1.39
CA GLU A 63 -9.54 -2.53 2.24
C GLU A 63 -10.05 -3.69 1.39
N LEU A 64 -9.71 -4.92 1.74
CA LEU A 64 -10.31 -6.12 1.20
C LEU A 64 -11.58 -6.44 1.98
N ILE A 65 -12.71 -6.43 1.29
CA ILE A 65 -14.04 -6.57 1.88
C ILE A 65 -14.47 -8.05 1.73
N PRO A 66 -14.47 -8.84 2.82
CA PRO A 66 -14.93 -10.22 2.75
C PRO A 66 -16.45 -10.27 2.64
N ARG A 67 -16.98 -11.43 2.24
CA ARG A 67 -18.43 -11.68 2.23
C ARG A 67 -19.03 -11.72 3.65
N ARG A 68 -18.22 -12.05 4.66
CA ARG A 68 -18.59 -12.13 6.08
C ARG A 68 -17.38 -11.77 6.94
N GLY A 69 -17.61 -11.17 8.11
CA GLY A 69 -16.56 -10.80 9.05
C GLY A 69 -15.96 -9.41 8.81
N ARG A 70 -14.79 -9.15 9.41
CA ARG A 70 -14.10 -7.85 9.33
C ARG A 70 -13.22 -7.78 8.08
N GLY A 71 -13.13 -6.59 7.47
CA GLY A 71 -12.23 -6.30 6.36
C GLY A 71 -10.75 -6.45 6.73
N LEU A 72 -9.92 -6.74 5.74
CA LEU A 72 -8.46 -6.71 5.87
C LEU A 72 -7.93 -5.46 5.19
N PHE A 73 -7.26 -4.60 5.95
CA PHE A 73 -6.59 -3.43 5.41
C PHE A 73 -5.18 -3.81 4.96
N VAL A 74 -4.78 -3.35 3.78
CA VAL A 74 -3.47 -3.58 3.20
C VAL A 74 -2.85 -2.25 2.83
N LEU A 75 -1.69 -1.96 3.42
CA LEU A 75 -0.84 -0.83 3.07
C LEU A 75 0.41 -1.36 2.35
N ASN A 76 0.49 -1.15 1.04
CA ASN A 76 1.69 -1.42 0.25
C ASN A 76 2.51 -0.13 0.10
N VAL A 77 3.76 -0.14 0.53
CA VAL A 77 4.65 1.03 0.55
C VAL A 77 5.86 0.80 -0.35
N TYR A 78 6.25 1.84 -1.08
CA TYR A 78 7.55 1.89 -1.72
C TYR A 78 8.30 3.14 -1.31
N SER A 79 9.54 2.96 -0.88
CA SER A 79 10.45 4.06 -0.57
C SER A 79 11.66 3.93 -1.47
N LYS A 80 12.05 4.99 -2.17
CA LYS A 80 13.28 4.95 -2.98
C LYS A 80 14.51 4.86 -2.07
N PRO A 81 15.57 4.12 -2.46
CA PRO A 81 16.78 3.98 -1.65
C PRO A 81 17.56 5.29 -1.47
N THR A 82 17.34 6.26 -2.36
CA THR A 82 17.94 7.59 -2.29
C THR A 82 17.22 8.54 -1.33
N LEU A 83 16.02 8.18 -0.85
CA LEU A 83 15.21 9.01 0.04
C LEU A 83 15.10 8.36 1.43
N GLN A 84 15.28 9.17 2.47
CA GLN A 84 15.04 8.73 3.84
C GLN A 84 13.62 9.12 4.27
N HIS A 85 12.67 8.19 4.11
CA HIS A 85 11.31 8.39 4.57
C HIS A 85 11.14 8.06 6.06
N ARG A 86 10.26 8.81 6.72
CA ARG A 86 9.77 8.51 8.07
C ARG A 86 8.37 7.91 7.95
N PHE A 87 8.24 6.62 8.24
CA PHE A 87 6.97 5.90 8.06
C PHE A 87 5.99 6.06 9.22
N GLY A 88 6.42 6.58 10.37
CA GLY A 88 5.60 6.60 11.59
C GLY A 88 4.23 7.27 11.42
N GLU A 89 4.15 8.38 10.68
CA GLU A 89 2.88 9.05 10.41
C GLU A 89 1.98 8.23 9.49
N LEU A 90 2.54 7.68 8.40
CA LEU A 90 1.81 6.82 7.46
C LEU A 90 1.25 5.58 8.18
N LEU A 91 2.08 4.90 8.98
CA LEU A 91 1.68 3.72 9.75
C LEU A 91 0.59 4.06 10.79
N ARG A 92 0.70 5.19 11.48
CA ARG A 92 -0.32 5.66 12.43
C ARG A 92 -1.65 5.93 11.72
N ARG A 93 -1.62 6.66 10.59
CA ARG A 93 -2.83 6.97 9.81
C ARG A 93 -3.49 5.69 9.28
N ALA A 94 -2.71 4.74 8.76
CA ALA A 94 -3.22 3.44 8.33
C ALA A 94 -3.86 2.66 9.49
N SER A 95 -3.22 2.64 10.66
CA SER A 95 -3.76 1.98 11.86
C SER A 95 -5.05 2.64 12.34
N THR A 96 -5.13 3.97 12.33
CA THR A 96 -6.36 4.71 12.65
C THR A 96 -7.47 4.41 11.64
N ALA A 97 -7.15 4.41 10.34
CA ALA A 97 -8.10 4.10 9.28
C ALA A 97 -8.62 2.65 9.35
N ALA A 98 -7.78 1.70 9.76
CA ALA A 98 -8.19 0.31 9.99
C ALA A 98 -9.10 0.16 11.22
N ASN A 99 -9.11 1.12 12.15
CA ASN A 99 -9.98 1.14 13.33
C ASN A 99 -10.03 -0.21 14.10
N GLY A 100 -8.85 -0.76 14.38
CA GLY A 100 -8.67 -2.04 15.07
C GLY A 100 -9.03 -3.28 14.23
N ALA A 101 -9.34 -3.14 12.94
CA ALA A 101 -9.41 -4.25 12.01
C ALA A 101 -7.99 -4.72 11.64
N PRO A 102 -7.83 -5.97 11.14
CA PRO A 102 -6.53 -6.46 10.68
C PRO A 102 -5.89 -5.51 9.66
N LEU A 103 -4.62 -5.18 9.87
CA LEU A 103 -3.82 -4.33 8.99
C LEU A 103 -2.52 -5.04 8.62
N LEU A 104 -2.37 -5.35 7.33
CA LEU A 104 -1.12 -5.82 6.74
C LEU A 104 -0.35 -4.62 6.18
N VAL A 105 0.89 -4.43 6.62
CA VAL A 105 1.81 -3.45 6.04
C VAL A 105 2.93 -4.21 5.33
N ALA A 106 3.09 -3.95 4.04
CA ALA A 106 4.07 -4.63 3.21
C ALA A 106 4.71 -3.66 2.21
N GLY A 107 5.77 -4.11 1.55
CA GLY A 107 6.43 -3.39 0.46
C GLY A 107 7.92 -3.20 0.70
N ASP A 108 8.54 -2.37 -0.13
CA ASP A 108 9.97 -2.09 -0.08
C ASP A 108 10.22 -0.74 0.60
N PHE A 109 10.62 -0.81 1.86
CA PHE A 109 10.91 0.37 2.68
C PHE A 109 12.30 0.97 2.40
N ASN A 110 13.19 0.25 1.69
CA ASN A 110 14.60 0.61 1.51
C ASN A 110 15.29 1.12 2.79
N ALA A 111 14.92 0.51 3.92
CA ALA A 111 15.30 0.91 5.25
C ALA A 111 15.79 -0.34 6.00
N PRO A 112 17.11 -0.51 6.19
CA PRO A 112 17.61 -1.71 6.85
C PRO A 112 17.12 -1.74 8.30
N TYR A 113 16.58 -2.89 8.69
CA TYR A 113 16.03 -3.13 10.01
C TYR A 113 16.53 -4.48 10.55
N GLY A 114 17.08 -4.49 11.75
CA GLY A 114 17.73 -5.68 12.33
C GLY A 114 16.79 -6.89 12.44
N ALA A 115 15.51 -6.67 12.75
CA ALA A 115 14.54 -7.78 12.85
C ALA A 115 14.24 -8.45 11.49
N TRP A 116 14.64 -7.84 10.37
CA TRP A 116 14.57 -8.43 9.03
C TRP A 116 15.88 -9.11 8.60
N GLY A 117 16.82 -9.32 9.53
CA GLY A 117 18.09 -10.02 9.25
C GLY A 117 19.24 -9.13 8.79
N TYR A 118 19.08 -7.80 8.80
CA TYR A 118 20.17 -6.89 8.44
C TYR A 118 21.20 -6.76 9.57
N MET A 119 22.46 -7.11 9.27
CA MET A 119 23.61 -6.98 10.20
C MET A 119 23.89 -5.53 10.63
N ARG A 120 23.50 -4.54 9.81
CA ARG A 120 23.66 -3.12 10.10
C ARG A 120 22.31 -2.41 10.04
N THR A 121 21.79 -2.03 11.19
CA THR A 121 20.72 -1.03 11.27
C THR A 121 21.34 0.33 10.97
N ARG A 122 21.12 0.87 9.76
CA ARG A 122 21.36 2.31 9.53
C ARG A 122 20.36 3.09 10.40
N ARG A 123 20.58 4.39 10.64
CA ARG A 123 19.63 5.27 11.35
C ARG A 123 18.28 5.46 10.59
N SER A 124 17.86 4.51 9.76
CA SER A 124 16.48 4.36 9.30
C SER A 124 15.61 4.01 10.51
N ARG A 125 14.98 5.03 11.08
CA ARG A 125 14.15 4.92 12.28
C ARG A 125 12.76 4.39 11.90
N VAL A 126 12.70 3.20 11.29
CA VAL A 126 11.44 2.45 11.16
C VAL A 126 11.11 1.97 12.56
N ARG A 127 10.15 2.64 13.21
CA ARG A 127 9.59 2.20 14.49
C ARG A 127 8.23 1.60 14.21
N PHE A 128 8.15 0.29 14.28
CA PHE A 128 6.88 -0.40 14.37
C PHE A 128 6.36 -0.24 15.81
N PRO A 129 5.06 0.01 16.02
CA PRO A 129 4.46 -0.11 17.34
C PRO A 129 4.68 -1.52 17.87
N ALA A 130 4.87 -1.67 19.19
CA ALA A 130 5.08 -2.97 19.86
C ALA A 130 3.93 -3.99 19.63
N ALA A 131 2.80 -3.55 19.07
CA ALA A 131 1.62 -4.36 18.78
C ALA A 131 1.59 -5.00 17.38
N PHE A 132 2.69 -4.95 16.60
CA PHE A 132 2.81 -5.72 15.36
C PHE A 132 3.54 -7.04 15.63
N PRO A 133 2.82 -8.18 15.79
CA PRO A 133 3.47 -9.48 15.76
C PRO A 133 4.02 -9.70 14.35
N MET A 134 5.34 -9.60 14.23
CA MET A 134 6.09 -10.02 13.05
C MET A 134 6.32 -11.52 13.16
N GLU A 135 5.30 -12.33 12.86
CA GLU A 135 5.52 -13.75 12.61
C GLU A 135 6.21 -13.89 11.26
N ALA A 136 7.54 -13.87 11.29
CA ALA A 136 8.37 -14.37 10.22
C ALA A 136 8.50 -15.88 10.42
N GLU A 137 7.53 -16.66 9.93
CA GLU A 137 7.75 -18.08 9.73
C GLU A 137 8.72 -18.26 8.56
N MET A 138 9.96 -18.61 8.88
CA MET A 138 10.91 -19.17 7.93
C MET A 138 10.62 -20.67 7.81
N LEU A 139 10.11 -21.10 6.65
CA LEU A 139 10.33 -22.44 6.10
C LEU A 139 11.52 -22.37 5.14
#